data_AF-A0A1C5WAQ2-F1
#
_entry.id   AF-A0A1C5WAQ2-F1
#
_cell.length_a   1.000
_cell.length_b   1.000
_cell.length_c   1.000
_cell.angle_alpha   90.00
_cell.angle_beta   90.00
_cell.angle_gamma   90.00
#
_symmetry.space_group_name_H-M   'P 1'
#
loop_
_entity.id
_entity.type
_entity.pdbx_description
1 polymer ?
#
loop_
_entity_poly.entity_id
_entity_poly.type
_entity_poly.pdbx_seq_one_letter_code
_entity_poly.pdbx_strand_id
1 'polypeptide(L)'
;MKYFFIGICTFGKHQTVIFMKVFKFLLVSICILFATESVSHPIDSIAIKYRDWILGSDNIDYTKPLVKERYDAIVRQAEKAMSNYEKKVLLVTDKKFDFVNDKKSSSEFISLVPETLFPLVIAYKLTDGVDGTNPYYKDKNTLDKIIEIYEKLHRKGWVKGLPINIDIKRYETDAYIGLGGSIALSYLTYGISTFLMQDELKEKGLFERELDMLHWITRFVGPEFDNPVMWKESGFNTDAVRSLMNTKLCYILSLPSEHPDREKEMIYFKRFLDNALEIAPSFADTIKPDYVGYHHKNMYANAYAVNSFHAAAIYVYILDGTPYAADRESIENLSNALLTNRIYAQKYDIPRSVSGRFPTNLSTLVQNIPAYALHIWLPYMIIH
;
A
#
# COMPACT_ATOMS: atom_id res chain seq x y z
N MET A 1 -11.36 -62.56 10.36
CA MET A 1 -10.45 -63.69 10.61
C MET A 1 -9.69 -63.41 11.90
N LYS A 2 -9.96 -64.21 12.95
CA LYS A 2 -9.23 -64.39 14.24
C LYS A 2 -9.04 -63.16 15.15
N TYR A 3 -9.88 -63.00 16.18
CA TYR A 3 -9.75 -63.50 17.58
C TYR A 3 -8.75 -62.72 18.43
N PHE A 4 -9.25 -61.99 19.45
CA PHE A 4 -8.94 -62.26 20.87
C PHE A 4 -9.94 -61.54 21.80
N PHE A 5 -10.78 -62.33 22.48
CA PHE A 5 -11.47 -61.99 23.74
C PHE A 5 -10.41 -62.04 24.87
N ILE A 6 -10.50 -61.30 25.97
CA ILE A 6 -11.21 -61.67 27.22
C ILE A 6 -11.06 -60.47 28.19
N GLY A 7 -12.11 -60.14 28.94
CA GLY A 7 -11.98 -59.39 30.19
C GLY A 7 -13.14 -58.48 30.59
N ILE A 8 -14.41 -58.91 30.49
CA ILE A 8 -15.53 -58.15 31.05
C ILE A 8 -15.76 -58.59 32.50
N CYS A 9 -15.25 -57.79 33.44
CA CYS A 9 -15.78 -57.72 34.79
C CYS A 9 -17.15 -57.03 34.76
N THR A 10 -18.14 -57.67 35.37
CA THR A 10 -19.52 -57.21 35.51
C THR A 10 -19.61 -55.90 36.28
N PHE A 11 -19.94 -54.80 35.59
CA PHE A 11 -20.46 -53.59 36.21
C PHE A 11 -21.91 -53.37 35.76
N GLY A 12 -22.79 -53.10 36.73
CA GLY A 12 -24.24 -53.08 36.56
C GLY A 12 -24.72 -52.07 35.50
N LYS A 13 -25.86 -52.40 34.88
CA LYS A 13 -26.55 -51.67 33.78
C LYS A 13 -26.72 -50.15 34.00
N HIS A 14 -26.53 -49.64 35.21
CA HIS A 14 -26.64 -48.21 35.51
C HIS A 14 -25.33 -47.42 35.40
N GLN A 15 -24.14 -48.04 35.42
CA GLN A 15 -22.87 -47.29 35.27
C GLN A 15 -22.41 -47.14 33.81
N THR A 16 -22.78 -48.06 32.92
CA THR A 16 -22.40 -48.01 31.49
C THR A 16 -23.05 -46.85 30.74
N VAL A 17 -24.28 -46.45 31.13
CA VAL A 17 -25.02 -45.35 30.50
C VAL A 17 -24.43 -43.98 30.86
N ILE A 18 -23.88 -43.85 32.08
CA ILE A 18 -23.24 -42.61 32.53
C ILE A 18 -21.88 -42.44 31.83
N PHE A 19 -21.09 -43.51 31.73
CA PHE A 19 -19.79 -43.47 31.03
C PHE A 19 -19.93 -43.11 29.55
N MET A 20 -20.93 -43.66 28.84
CA MET A 20 -21.20 -43.32 27.43
C MET A 20 -21.75 -41.91 27.23
N LYS A 21 -22.51 -41.36 28.19
CA LYS A 21 -22.98 -39.96 28.12
C LYS A 21 -21.87 -38.96 28.41
N VAL A 22 -20.99 -39.26 29.37
CA VAL A 22 -19.82 -38.43 29.69
C VAL A 22 -18.81 -38.45 28.54
N PHE A 23 -18.58 -39.60 27.89
CA PHE A 23 -17.66 -39.69 26.74
C PHE A 23 -18.21 -39.01 25.47
N LYS A 24 -19.53 -39.05 25.22
CA LYS A 24 -20.16 -38.27 24.14
C LYS A 24 -20.14 -36.77 24.41
N PHE A 25 -20.32 -36.34 25.66
CA PHE A 25 -20.14 -34.93 26.01
C PHE A 25 -18.67 -34.49 25.92
N LEU A 26 -17.71 -35.35 26.29
CA LEU A 26 -16.29 -35.02 26.15
C LEU A 26 -15.86 -34.93 24.67
N LEU A 27 -16.36 -35.82 23.79
CA LEU A 27 -16.06 -35.73 22.36
C LEU A 27 -16.74 -34.53 21.69
N VAL A 28 -17.98 -34.20 22.05
CA VAL A 28 -18.67 -33.01 21.52
C VAL A 28 -18.04 -31.73 22.07
N SER A 29 -17.58 -31.71 23.32
CA SER A 29 -16.86 -30.57 23.88
C SER A 29 -15.43 -30.43 23.35
N ILE A 30 -14.74 -31.52 22.99
CA ILE A 30 -13.44 -31.47 22.31
C ILE A 30 -13.61 -31.04 20.83
N CYS A 31 -14.72 -31.40 20.18
CA CYS A 31 -15.04 -30.88 18.84
C CYS A 31 -15.49 -29.41 18.82
N ILE A 32 -15.90 -28.83 19.96
CA ILE A 32 -16.28 -27.41 20.08
C ILE A 32 -15.12 -26.55 20.62
N LEU A 33 -14.04 -27.16 21.13
CA LEU A 33 -12.82 -26.46 21.57
C LEU A 33 -11.76 -26.29 20.48
N PHE A 34 -11.98 -26.82 19.27
CA PHE A 34 -11.43 -26.20 18.07
C PHE A 34 -12.37 -25.08 17.65
N ALA A 35 -12.44 -24.03 18.47
CA ALA A 35 -12.62 -22.72 17.90
C ALA A 35 -11.51 -22.61 16.87
N THR A 36 -11.88 -22.75 15.60
CA THR A 36 -11.01 -22.33 14.52
C THR A 36 -10.68 -20.90 14.87
N GLU A 37 -9.47 -20.64 15.37
CA GLU A 37 -8.80 -19.39 15.03
C GLU A 37 -8.96 -19.35 13.51
N SER A 38 -9.89 -18.52 13.04
CA SER A 38 -10.04 -18.31 11.62
C SER A 38 -8.67 -17.81 11.21
N VAL A 39 -7.87 -18.66 10.58
CA VAL A 39 -6.58 -18.26 10.04
C VAL A 39 -6.91 -17.06 9.18
N SER A 40 -6.49 -15.87 9.61
CA SER A 40 -6.85 -14.64 8.94
C SER A 40 -6.42 -14.79 7.49
N HIS A 41 -7.31 -14.44 6.56
CA HIS A 41 -6.99 -14.56 5.15
C HIS A 41 -5.67 -13.81 4.91
N PRO A 42 -4.70 -14.33 4.13
CA PRO A 42 -3.38 -13.71 4.06
C PRO A 42 -3.41 -12.23 3.66
N ILE A 43 -4.39 -11.80 2.85
CA ILE A 43 -4.61 -10.39 2.51
C ILE A 43 -5.02 -9.54 3.72
N ASP A 44 -5.76 -10.08 4.68
CA ASP A 44 -6.11 -9.38 5.93
C ASP A 44 -4.86 -9.16 6.79
N SER A 45 -3.98 -10.17 6.86
CA SER A 45 -2.69 -10.04 7.55
C SER A 45 -1.79 -8.97 6.88
N ILE A 46 -1.81 -8.89 5.55
CA ILE A 46 -1.13 -7.83 4.79
C ILE A 46 -1.74 -6.46 5.11
N ALA A 47 -3.07 -6.36 5.19
CA ALA A 47 -3.76 -5.12 5.52
C ALA A 47 -3.36 -4.60 6.92
N ILE A 48 -3.28 -5.48 7.91
CA ILE A 48 -2.80 -5.15 9.26
C ILE A 48 -1.34 -4.66 9.21
N LYS A 49 -0.45 -5.42 8.57
CA LYS A 49 0.98 -5.04 8.45
C LYS A 49 1.17 -3.70 7.72
N TYR A 50 0.37 -3.44 6.69
CA TYR A 50 0.40 -2.18 5.94
C TYR A 50 -0.12 -1.00 6.78
N ARG A 51 -1.22 -1.18 7.52
CA ARG A 51 -1.73 -0.20 8.48
C ARG A 51 -0.66 0.15 9.53
N ASP A 52 -0.03 -0.86 10.12
CA ASP A 52 0.97 -0.68 11.17
C ASP A 52 2.25 -0.04 10.63
N TRP A 53 2.61 -0.30 9.37
CA TRP A 53 3.70 0.41 8.70
C TRP A 53 3.41 1.91 8.55
N ILE A 54 2.14 2.27 8.24
CA ILE A 54 1.72 3.67 8.11
C ILE A 54 1.66 4.37 9.48
N LEU A 55 0.92 3.79 10.43
CA LEU A 55 0.55 4.45 11.69
C LEU A 55 1.46 4.10 12.87
N GLY A 56 2.25 3.03 12.75
CA GLY A 56 2.88 2.36 13.89
C GLY A 56 1.98 1.26 14.46
N SER A 57 2.61 0.22 15.01
CA SER A 57 1.91 -0.84 15.75
C SER A 57 1.58 -0.40 17.19
N ASP A 58 0.84 -1.23 17.92
CA ASP A 58 0.46 -0.93 19.30
C ASP A 58 1.65 -0.87 20.28
N ASN A 59 2.83 -1.36 19.87
CA ASN A 59 4.03 -1.46 20.71
C ASN A 59 5.06 -0.35 20.45
N ILE A 60 4.64 0.77 19.86
CA ILE A 60 5.55 1.89 19.57
C ILE A 60 5.94 2.62 20.87
N ASP A 61 7.25 2.67 21.10
CA ASP A 61 7.85 3.43 22.20
C ASP A 61 8.05 4.89 21.80
N TYR A 62 7.07 5.73 22.13
CA TYR A 62 7.10 7.18 21.86
C TYR A 62 8.08 7.95 22.74
N THR A 63 8.72 7.32 23.74
CA THR A 63 9.76 7.99 24.54
C THR A 63 11.08 8.14 23.78
N LYS A 64 11.26 7.37 22.69
CA LYS A 64 12.44 7.47 21.84
C LYS A 64 12.45 8.78 21.06
N PRO A 65 13.56 9.57 21.09
CA PRO A 65 13.61 10.90 20.49
C PRO A 65 13.20 10.95 19.01
N LEU A 66 13.67 10.01 18.18
CA LEU A 66 13.35 9.98 16.75
C LEU A 66 11.89 9.55 16.47
N VAL A 67 11.32 8.70 17.33
CA VAL A 67 9.90 8.31 17.23
C VAL A 67 9.04 9.51 17.59
N LYS A 68 9.38 10.22 18.66
CA LYS A 68 8.72 11.46 19.06
C LYS A 68 8.82 12.53 17.97
N GLU A 69 9.98 12.73 17.38
CA GLU A 69 10.17 13.73 16.32
C GLU A 69 9.29 13.44 15.09
N ARG A 70 9.19 12.17 14.68
CA ARG A 70 8.29 11.74 13.60
C ARG A 70 6.82 11.97 13.99
N TYR A 71 6.43 11.60 15.19
CA TYR A 71 5.08 11.82 15.71
C TYR A 71 4.71 13.31 15.71
N ASP A 72 5.55 14.16 16.29
CA ASP A 72 5.31 15.61 16.33
C ASP A 72 5.25 16.20 14.92
N ALA A 73 6.03 15.68 13.97
CA ALA A 73 5.97 16.12 12.57
C ALA A 73 4.63 15.79 11.91
N ILE A 74 4.05 14.62 12.20
CA ILE A 74 2.72 14.25 11.72
C ILE A 74 1.66 15.19 12.30
N VAL A 75 1.68 15.42 13.61
CA VAL A 75 0.72 16.32 14.28
C VAL A 75 0.81 17.74 13.73
N ARG A 76 2.02 18.29 13.53
CA ARG A 76 2.22 19.61 12.90
C ARG A 76 1.64 19.71 11.49
N GLN A 77 1.69 18.63 10.71
CA GLN A 77 1.12 18.62 9.37
C GLN A 77 -0.42 18.65 9.41
N ALA A 78 -1.03 17.97 10.39
CA ALA A 78 -2.46 18.06 10.63
C ALA A 78 -2.89 19.45 11.14
N GLU A 79 -2.12 20.08 12.03
CA GLU A 79 -2.33 21.47 12.45
C GLU A 79 -2.32 22.44 11.26
N LYS A 80 -1.35 22.27 10.36
CA LYS A 80 -1.27 23.04 9.12
C LYS A 80 -2.45 22.78 8.19
N ALA A 81 -2.91 21.54 8.06
CA ALA A 81 -4.09 21.20 7.27
C ALA A 81 -5.36 21.83 7.87
N MET A 82 -5.53 21.70 9.19
CA MET A 82 -6.68 22.24 9.93
C MET A 82 -6.77 23.76 9.83
N SER A 83 -5.66 24.47 10.03
CA SER A 83 -5.60 25.94 9.92
C SER A 83 -5.89 26.46 8.51
N ASN A 84 -5.62 25.67 7.47
CA ASN A 84 -5.92 26.02 6.08
C ASN A 84 -7.25 25.45 5.57
N TYR A 85 -7.97 24.68 6.39
CA TYR A 85 -9.15 23.93 5.98
C TYR A 85 -10.20 24.80 5.28
N GLU A 86 -10.56 25.93 5.87
CA GLU A 86 -11.57 26.82 5.32
C GLU A 86 -11.17 27.30 3.90
N LYS A 87 -9.93 27.77 3.76
CA LYS A 87 -9.39 28.26 2.48
C LYS A 87 -9.30 27.16 1.43
N LYS A 88 -8.89 25.95 1.82
CA LYS A 88 -8.58 24.84 0.89
C LYS A 88 -9.74 23.91 0.59
N VAL A 89 -10.81 23.96 1.38
CA VAL A 89 -11.96 23.06 1.25
C VAL A 89 -13.25 23.85 1.05
N LEU A 90 -13.61 24.73 2.01
CA LEU A 90 -14.91 25.41 2.00
C LEU A 90 -14.99 26.49 0.91
N LEU A 91 -13.93 27.29 0.74
CA LEU A 91 -13.89 28.37 -0.26
C LEU A 91 -13.57 27.88 -1.68
N VAL A 92 -13.19 26.61 -1.85
CA VAL A 92 -12.98 26.03 -3.17
C VAL A 92 -14.32 25.82 -3.85
N THR A 93 -14.45 26.18 -5.13
CA THR A 93 -15.72 26.04 -5.86
C THR A 93 -16.07 24.57 -6.12
N ASP A 94 -17.37 24.27 -6.25
CA ASP A 94 -17.88 22.95 -6.67
C ASP A 94 -17.79 22.72 -8.20
N LYS A 95 -17.03 23.56 -8.93
CA LYS A 95 -16.73 23.29 -10.35
C LYS A 95 -16.15 21.87 -10.47
N LYS A 96 -16.73 21.07 -11.37
CA LYS A 96 -16.25 19.71 -11.63
C LYS A 96 -14.79 19.70 -12.08
N PHE A 97 -14.07 18.67 -11.68
CA PHE A 97 -12.72 18.42 -12.16
C PHE A 97 -12.72 18.16 -13.66
N ASP A 98 -11.75 18.75 -14.33
CA ASP A 98 -11.35 18.44 -15.69
C ASP A 98 -9.82 18.34 -15.71
N PHE A 99 -9.30 17.13 -15.50
CA PHE A 99 -7.86 16.89 -15.48
C PHE A 99 -7.21 16.91 -16.87
N VAL A 100 -8.03 16.94 -17.94
CA VAL A 100 -7.56 16.94 -19.32
C VAL A 100 -7.33 18.37 -19.80
N ASN A 101 -8.28 19.27 -19.54
CA ASN A 101 -8.24 20.62 -20.10
C ASN A 101 -8.00 21.73 -19.06
N ASP A 102 -8.18 21.46 -17.76
CA ASP A 102 -8.04 22.47 -16.71
C ASP A 102 -6.93 22.10 -15.72
N LYS A 103 -5.75 22.71 -15.88
CA LYS A 103 -4.60 22.52 -14.98
C LYS A 103 -4.94 22.87 -13.52
N LYS A 104 -5.94 23.74 -13.27
CA LYS A 104 -6.39 24.09 -11.92
C LYS A 104 -6.99 22.88 -11.20
N SER A 105 -7.62 21.94 -11.93
CA SER A 105 -8.18 20.71 -11.36
C SER A 105 -7.13 19.91 -10.59
N SER A 106 -5.93 19.77 -11.16
CA SER A 106 -4.81 19.08 -10.51
C SER A 106 -4.36 19.79 -9.24
N SER A 107 -4.23 21.12 -9.27
CA SER A 107 -3.88 21.91 -8.09
C SER A 107 -4.94 21.86 -7.00
N GLU A 108 -6.22 21.89 -7.37
CA GLU A 108 -7.33 21.76 -6.43
C GLU A 108 -7.39 20.37 -5.81
N PHE A 109 -7.15 19.30 -6.59
CA PHE A 109 -7.04 17.95 -6.06
C PHE A 109 -5.87 17.83 -5.08
N ILE A 110 -4.69 18.36 -5.43
CA ILE A 110 -3.51 18.35 -4.55
C ILE A 110 -3.80 19.09 -3.24
N SER A 111 -4.47 20.24 -3.32
CA SER A 111 -4.90 21.02 -2.16
C SER A 111 -5.88 20.24 -1.28
N LEU A 112 -6.86 19.56 -1.87
CA LEU A 112 -7.90 18.82 -1.12
C LEU A 112 -7.35 17.55 -0.50
N VAL A 113 -6.51 16.79 -1.22
CA VAL A 113 -6.16 15.43 -0.83
C VAL A 113 -4.78 15.34 -0.16
N PRO A 114 -3.64 15.41 -0.88
CA PRO A 114 -2.32 15.39 -0.26
C PRO A 114 -2.10 16.44 0.84
N GLU A 115 -2.63 17.65 0.65
CA GLU A 115 -2.35 18.76 1.56
C GLU A 115 -3.37 18.94 2.69
N THR A 116 -4.54 18.29 2.61
CA THR A 116 -5.61 18.45 3.61
C THR A 116 -6.18 17.12 4.09
N LEU A 117 -6.80 16.31 3.23
CA LEU A 117 -7.41 15.04 3.62
C LEU A 117 -6.40 14.12 4.31
N PHE A 118 -5.26 13.89 3.67
CA PHE A 118 -4.29 12.90 4.15
C PHE A 118 -3.68 13.25 5.51
N PRO A 119 -3.17 14.47 5.76
CA PRO A 119 -2.70 14.85 7.09
C PRO A 119 -3.78 14.72 8.17
N LEU A 120 -5.03 15.10 7.86
CA LEU A 120 -6.14 14.97 8.81
C LEU A 120 -6.48 13.50 9.09
N VAL A 121 -6.53 12.63 8.07
CA VAL A 121 -6.80 11.20 8.25
C VAL A 121 -5.69 10.52 9.05
N ILE A 122 -4.42 10.81 8.75
CA ILE A 122 -3.30 10.24 9.50
C ILE A 122 -3.41 10.65 10.97
N ALA A 123 -3.62 11.93 11.28
CA ALA A 123 -3.76 12.36 12.66
C ALA A 123 -5.05 11.84 13.33
N TYR A 124 -6.15 11.71 12.59
CA TYR A 124 -7.38 11.11 13.13
C TYR A 124 -7.19 9.65 13.56
N LYS A 125 -6.34 8.90 12.84
CA LYS A 125 -6.08 7.47 13.08
C LYS A 125 -4.89 7.19 13.98
N LEU A 126 -3.95 8.13 14.10
CA LEU A 126 -2.77 8.00 14.95
C LEU A 126 -3.15 8.13 16.42
N THR A 127 -2.81 7.13 17.23
CA THR A 127 -3.13 7.10 18.66
C THR A 127 -2.46 8.26 19.43
N ASP A 128 -2.94 8.50 20.65
CA ASP A 128 -2.55 9.64 21.51
C ASP A 128 -1.08 9.67 22.00
N GLY A 129 -0.22 8.76 21.55
CA GLY A 129 1.16 8.65 22.03
C GLY A 129 1.23 8.40 23.55
N VAL A 130 2.39 8.69 24.16
CA VAL A 130 2.60 8.51 25.62
C VAL A 130 1.97 9.65 26.45
N ASP A 131 1.72 10.81 25.84
CA ASP A 131 1.36 12.05 26.57
C ASP A 131 -0.03 12.64 26.21
N GLY A 132 -0.87 11.98 25.41
CA GLY A 132 -2.20 12.53 25.08
C GLY A 132 -2.18 13.75 24.16
N THR A 133 -1.17 13.86 23.28
CA THR A 133 -0.83 15.12 22.59
C THR A 133 -1.41 15.25 21.19
N ASN A 134 -2.15 14.26 20.68
CA ASN A 134 -2.80 14.36 19.38
C ASN A 134 -4.25 14.82 19.54
N PRO A 135 -4.55 16.13 19.41
CA PRO A 135 -5.91 16.64 19.58
C PRO A 135 -6.89 16.16 18.48
N TYR A 136 -6.39 15.47 17.46
CA TYR A 136 -7.16 15.01 16.31
C TYR A 136 -7.56 13.53 16.41
N TYR A 137 -6.93 12.74 17.30
CA TYR A 137 -7.18 11.31 17.40
C TYR A 137 -8.65 11.03 17.76
N LYS A 138 -9.36 10.35 16.84
CA LYS A 138 -10.79 10.07 16.96
C LYS A 138 -11.68 11.29 17.27
N ASP A 139 -11.18 12.51 17.03
CA ASP A 139 -11.92 13.74 17.28
C ASP A 139 -13.09 13.89 16.29
N LYS A 140 -14.26 14.24 16.81
CA LYS A 140 -15.49 14.39 16.03
C LYS A 140 -15.38 15.51 15.00
N ASN A 141 -14.84 16.67 15.37
CA ASN A 141 -14.72 17.79 14.45
C ASN A 141 -13.73 17.48 13.31
N THR A 142 -12.65 16.75 13.61
CA THR A 142 -11.71 16.23 12.61
C THR A 142 -12.40 15.25 11.66
N LEU A 143 -13.18 14.30 12.19
CA LEU A 143 -13.96 13.38 11.37
C LEU A 143 -14.95 14.11 10.45
N ASP A 144 -15.73 15.06 10.98
CA ASP A 144 -16.71 15.83 10.21
C ASP A 144 -16.04 16.56 9.03
N LYS A 145 -14.83 17.08 9.23
CA LYS A 145 -14.03 17.72 8.17
C LYS A 145 -13.48 16.73 7.15
N ILE A 146 -13.03 15.55 7.59
CA ILE A 146 -12.60 14.47 6.68
C ILE A 146 -13.76 14.07 5.77
N ILE A 147 -14.95 13.83 6.33
CA ILE A 147 -16.14 13.47 5.57
C ILE A 147 -16.54 14.59 4.59
N GLU A 148 -16.51 15.85 5.01
CA GLU A 148 -16.80 16.99 4.13
C GLU A 148 -15.82 17.10 2.95
N ILE A 149 -14.55 16.70 3.12
CA ILE A 149 -13.59 16.65 2.01
C ILE A 149 -13.97 15.53 1.02
N TYR A 150 -14.35 14.33 1.48
CA TYR A 150 -14.85 13.28 0.57
C TYR A 150 -16.10 13.74 -0.18
N GLU A 151 -17.04 14.39 0.49
CA GLU A 151 -18.22 14.95 -0.17
C GLU A 151 -17.87 16.08 -1.13
N LYS A 152 -16.86 16.90 -0.81
CA LYS A 152 -16.33 17.92 -1.72
C LYS A 152 -15.75 17.30 -2.98
N LEU A 153 -14.95 16.23 -2.86
CA LEU A 153 -14.42 15.49 -3.99
C LEU A 153 -15.56 14.97 -4.87
N HIS A 154 -16.58 14.36 -4.26
CA HIS A 154 -17.76 13.86 -4.96
C HIS A 154 -18.53 14.97 -5.69
N ARG A 155 -18.80 16.12 -5.04
CA ARG A 155 -19.45 17.30 -5.69
C ARG A 155 -18.63 17.82 -6.87
N LYS A 156 -17.30 17.73 -6.79
CA LYS A 156 -16.39 18.05 -7.90
C LYS A 156 -16.27 16.94 -8.95
N GLY A 157 -17.06 15.88 -8.86
CA GLY A 157 -17.12 14.81 -9.85
C GLY A 157 -15.99 13.79 -9.74
N TRP A 158 -15.33 13.68 -8.58
CA TRP A 158 -14.37 12.62 -8.28
C TRP A 158 -15.08 11.28 -8.08
N VAL A 159 -15.48 10.67 -9.20
CA VAL A 159 -16.19 9.39 -9.25
C VAL A 159 -15.65 8.55 -10.41
N LYS A 160 -15.89 7.25 -10.34
CA LYS A 160 -15.59 6.30 -11.42
C LYS A 160 -16.09 6.83 -12.77
N GLY A 161 -15.24 6.74 -13.78
CA GLY A 161 -15.51 7.26 -15.12
C GLY A 161 -14.92 8.65 -15.40
N LEU A 162 -14.47 9.39 -14.38
CA LEU A 162 -13.82 10.69 -14.59
C LEU A 162 -12.53 10.54 -15.44
N PRO A 163 -12.35 11.31 -16.52
CA PRO A 163 -11.08 11.34 -17.24
C PRO A 163 -9.92 11.85 -16.37
N ILE A 164 -8.89 11.03 -16.20
CA ILE A 164 -7.77 11.25 -15.24
C ILE A 164 -6.44 11.63 -15.90
N ASN A 165 -6.45 11.95 -17.20
CA ASN A 165 -5.29 12.41 -17.95
C ASN A 165 -4.07 11.46 -17.87
N ILE A 166 -4.33 10.15 -18.01
CA ILE A 166 -3.31 9.12 -18.18
C ILE A 166 -3.28 8.74 -19.67
N ASP A 167 -2.10 8.76 -20.29
CA ASP A 167 -1.95 8.35 -21.69
C ASP A 167 -1.82 6.83 -21.79
N ILE A 168 -2.81 6.21 -22.40
CA ILE A 168 -2.88 4.76 -22.64
C ILE A 168 -3.00 4.43 -24.12
N LYS A 169 -2.81 5.41 -25.04
CA LYS A 169 -3.06 5.22 -26.48
C LYS A 169 -2.22 4.10 -27.09
N ARG A 170 -1.07 3.82 -26.49
CA ARG A 170 -0.12 2.80 -26.94
C ARG A 170 -0.15 1.53 -26.07
N TYR A 171 -0.97 1.50 -25.04
CA TYR A 171 -0.99 0.41 -24.07
C TYR A 171 -1.24 -0.94 -24.73
N GLU A 172 -2.15 -1.01 -25.70
CA GLU A 172 -2.43 -2.24 -26.45
C GLU A 172 -1.22 -2.71 -27.28
N THR A 173 -0.42 -1.76 -27.79
CA THR A 173 0.68 -2.04 -28.73
C THR A 173 2.02 -2.33 -28.07
N ASP A 174 2.32 -1.68 -26.93
CA ASP A 174 3.63 -1.76 -26.27
C ASP A 174 3.55 -1.65 -24.73
N ALA A 175 2.36 -1.82 -24.16
CA ALA A 175 2.09 -1.70 -22.72
C ALA A 175 2.52 -0.35 -22.09
N TYR A 176 2.73 0.69 -22.91
CA TYR A 176 3.10 2.01 -22.42
C TYR A 176 1.95 2.69 -21.65
N ILE A 177 2.28 3.17 -20.46
CA ILE A 177 1.46 4.10 -19.68
C ILE A 177 2.23 5.41 -19.50
N GLY A 178 1.67 6.50 -20.02
CA GLY A 178 2.20 7.84 -19.85
C GLY A 178 1.59 8.53 -18.62
N LEU A 179 2.41 8.69 -17.57
CA LEU A 179 2.04 9.42 -16.35
C LEU A 179 2.62 10.84 -16.29
N GLY A 180 3.42 11.24 -17.29
CA GLY A 180 4.11 12.53 -17.33
C GLY A 180 3.15 13.71 -17.30
N GLY A 181 3.10 14.43 -16.17
CA GLY A 181 2.20 15.57 -15.96
C GLY A 181 0.77 15.19 -15.57
N SER A 182 0.48 13.90 -15.36
CA SER A 182 -0.80 13.41 -14.85
C SER A 182 -0.95 13.68 -13.35
N ILE A 183 -2.20 13.79 -12.88
CA ILE A 183 -2.51 13.88 -11.45
C ILE A 183 -2.28 12.54 -10.71
N ALA A 184 -1.99 11.46 -11.45
CA ALA A 184 -1.81 10.11 -10.92
C ALA A 184 -0.67 10.01 -9.89
N LEU A 185 0.36 10.85 -10.04
CA LEU A 185 1.47 10.93 -9.09
C LEU A 185 1.05 11.42 -7.69
N SER A 186 -0.20 11.87 -7.52
CA SER A 186 -0.75 12.35 -6.24
C SER A 186 -1.81 11.43 -5.62
N TYR A 187 -2.17 10.31 -6.28
CA TYR A 187 -3.26 9.43 -5.83
C TYR A 187 -2.95 8.60 -4.60
N LEU A 188 -1.68 8.38 -4.26
CA LEU A 188 -1.30 7.59 -3.10
C LEU A 188 -1.97 8.08 -1.80
N THR A 189 -1.95 9.39 -1.58
CA THR A 189 -2.54 9.97 -0.37
C THR A 189 -4.06 9.78 -0.29
N TYR A 190 -4.76 9.74 -1.43
CA TYR A 190 -6.17 9.35 -1.50
C TYR A 190 -6.36 7.85 -1.18
N GLY A 191 -5.51 6.99 -1.75
CA GLY A 191 -5.48 5.56 -1.49
C GLY A 191 -5.34 5.23 -0.01
N ILE A 192 -4.29 5.76 0.64
CA ILE A 192 -4.06 5.56 2.07
C ILE A 192 -5.22 6.13 2.89
N SER A 193 -5.71 7.32 2.54
CA SER A 193 -6.81 7.94 3.28
C SER A 193 -8.07 7.08 3.25
N THR A 194 -8.40 6.50 2.09
CA THR A 194 -9.58 5.65 1.92
C THR A 194 -9.40 4.31 2.62
N PHE A 195 -8.21 3.70 2.50
CA PHE A 195 -7.85 2.47 3.20
C PHE A 195 -7.93 2.60 4.73
N LEU A 196 -7.51 3.73 5.28
CA LEU A 196 -7.56 3.95 6.72
C LEU A 196 -8.97 4.29 7.24
N MET A 197 -9.82 4.94 6.43
CA MET A 197 -11.15 5.43 6.83
C MET A 197 -12.29 4.46 6.46
N GLN A 198 -12.02 3.19 6.17
CA GLN A 198 -13.03 2.23 5.68
C GLN A 198 -14.27 2.19 6.57
N ASP A 199 -14.09 2.06 7.89
CA ASP A 199 -15.21 1.90 8.83
C ASP A 199 -16.08 3.15 8.89
N GLU A 200 -15.47 4.33 8.99
CA GLU A 200 -16.21 5.60 9.04
C GLU A 200 -16.90 5.90 7.70
N LEU A 201 -16.27 5.58 6.57
CA LEU A 201 -16.89 5.74 5.26
C LEU A 201 -18.06 4.76 5.06
N LYS A 202 -17.98 3.54 5.59
CA LYS A 202 -19.09 2.57 5.59
C LYS A 202 -20.25 3.08 6.43
N GLU A 203 -19.97 3.59 7.64
CA GLU A 203 -20.99 4.16 8.52
C GLU A 203 -21.74 5.34 7.87
N LYS A 204 -21.03 6.15 7.05
CA LYS A 204 -21.62 7.25 6.29
C LYS A 204 -22.22 6.85 4.94
N GLY A 205 -22.13 5.58 4.54
CA GLY A 205 -22.62 5.11 3.24
C GLY A 205 -21.83 5.64 2.03
N LEU A 206 -20.57 6.06 2.25
CA LEU A 206 -19.70 6.64 1.22
C LEU A 206 -18.69 5.63 0.66
N PHE A 207 -18.43 4.53 1.38
CA PHE A 207 -17.31 3.65 1.09
C PHE A 207 -17.32 3.06 -0.34
N GLU A 208 -18.46 2.54 -0.79
CA GLU A 208 -18.55 1.89 -2.11
C GLU A 208 -18.15 2.81 -3.26
N ARG A 209 -18.57 4.08 -3.24
CA ARG A 209 -18.20 5.04 -4.30
C ARG A 209 -16.71 5.40 -4.27
N GLU A 210 -16.09 5.46 -3.09
CA GLU A 210 -14.66 5.73 -2.98
C GLU A 210 -13.83 4.50 -3.39
N LEU A 211 -14.31 3.29 -3.09
CA LEU A 211 -13.70 2.04 -3.53
C LEU A 211 -13.77 1.89 -5.07
N ASP A 212 -14.91 2.21 -5.68
CA ASP A 212 -15.09 2.27 -7.14
C ASP A 212 -14.13 3.28 -7.78
N MET A 213 -13.91 4.43 -7.12
CA MET A 213 -12.97 5.44 -7.61
C MET A 213 -11.51 5.00 -7.45
N LEU A 214 -11.14 4.36 -6.34
CA LEU A 214 -9.82 3.74 -6.17
C LEU A 214 -9.55 2.69 -7.25
N HIS A 215 -10.54 1.85 -7.55
CA HIS A 215 -10.44 0.89 -8.64
C HIS A 215 -10.20 1.63 -9.97
N TRP A 216 -11.05 2.62 -10.27
CA TRP A 216 -10.97 3.38 -11.52
C TRP A 216 -9.59 4.00 -11.73
N ILE A 217 -9.01 4.66 -10.73
CA ILE A 217 -7.72 5.35 -10.90
C ILE A 217 -6.52 4.41 -10.96
N THR A 218 -6.68 3.14 -10.54
CA THR A 218 -5.60 2.14 -10.49
C THR A 218 -5.75 1.01 -11.49
N ARG A 219 -6.85 0.96 -12.25
CA ARG A 219 -7.18 -0.13 -13.19
C ARG A 219 -6.05 -0.55 -14.14
N PHE A 220 -5.20 0.38 -14.55
CA PHE A 220 -4.09 0.13 -15.50
C PHE A 220 -2.96 -0.76 -14.95
N VAL A 221 -2.91 -0.91 -13.62
CA VAL A 221 -2.01 -1.82 -12.92
C VAL A 221 -2.80 -2.94 -12.23
N GLY A 222 -3.96 -3.28 -12.79
CA GLY A 222 -4.82 -4.38 -12.36
C GLY A 222 -5.14 -5.35 -13.49
N PRO A 223 -5.83 -6.46 -13.19
CA PRO A 223 -6.11 -7.53 -14.12
C PRO A 223 -7.04 -7.13 -15.28
N GLU A 224 -7.77 -6.02 -15.16
CA GLU A 224 -8.55 -5.45 -16.27
C GLU A 224 -7.68 -5.05 -17.46
N PHE A 225 -6.41 -4.74 -17.20
CA PHE A 225 -5.43 -4.32 -18.19
C PHE A 225 -4.36 -5.41 -18.41
N ASP A 226 -4.65 -6.67 -18.08
CA ASP A 226 -3.75 -7.80 -18.40
C ASP A 226 -3.60 -7.95 -19.93
N ASN A 227 -2.54 -7.34 -20.47
CA ASN A 227 -2.20 -7.39 -21.88
C ASN A 227 -0.98 -8.30 -22.07
N PRO A 228 -1.04 -9.35 -22.93
CA PRO A 228 0.10 -10.19 -23.27
C PRO A 228 1.38 -9.44 -23.66
N VAL A 229 1.24 -8.25 -24.27
CA VAL A 229 2.39 -7.40 -24.64
C VAL A 229 3.17 -6.91 -23.42
N MET A 230 2.52 -6.64 -22.28
CA MET A 230 3.19 -6.23 -21.03
C MET A 230 4.20 -7.27 -20.57
N TRP A 231 3.94 -8.54 -20.83
CA TRP A 231 4.72 -9.66 -20.31
C TRP A 231 5.76 -10.18 -21.31
N LYS A 232 5.91 -9.52 -22.47
CA LYS A 232 6.96 -9.86 -23.45
C LYS A 232 8.31 -9.31 -23.07
N GLU A 233 8.33 -8.20 -22.32
CA GLU A 233 9.53 -7.49 -21.93
C GLU A 233 9.52 -7.30 -20.42
N SER A 234 10.68 -7.48 -19.81
CA SER A 234 10.88 -7.28 -18.37
C SER A 234 10.96 -5.80 -18.00
N GLY A 235 10.63 -5.51 -16.74
CA GLY A 235 10.54 -4.16 -16.21
C GLY A 235 9.21 -3.47 -16.52
N PHE A 236 9.00 -2.32 -15.87
CA PHE A 236 7.84 -1.48 -16.12
C PHE A 236 8.15 -0.02 -15.84
N ASN A 237 7.27 0.89 -16.25
CA ASN A 237 7.40 2.32 -15.99
C ASN A 237 7.58 2.65 -14.49
N THR A 238 8.69 3.31 -14.14
CA THR A 238 9.03 3.67 -12.74
C THR A 238 8.01 4.59 -12.07
N ASP A 239 7.33 5.48 -12.80
CA ASP A 239 6.26 6.31 -12.26
C ASP A 239 5.05 5.45 -11.83
N ALA A 240 4.72 4.43 -12.61
CA ALA A 240 3.62 3.51 -12.27
C ALA A 240 3.97 2.69 -11.01
N VAL A 241 5.20 2.18 -10.94
CA VAL A 241 5.69 1.44 -9.75
C VAL A 241 5.67 2.32 -8.52
N ARG A 242 6.19 3.55 -8.57
CA ARG A 242 6.30 4.41 -7.38
C ARG A 242 4.98 5.03 -6.92
N SER A 243 3.98 5.15 -7.79
CA SER A 243 2.73 5.86 -7.48
C SER A 243 1.49 4.96 -7.55
N LEU A 244 1.20 4.38 -8.71
CA LEU A 244 -0.04 3.63 -8.94
C LEU A 244 -0.09 2.31 -8.18
N MET A 245 1.02 1.59 -8.08
CA MET A 245 1.03 0.30 -7.36
C MET A 245 0.65 0.47 -5.89
N ASN A 246 1.17 1.49 -5.20
CA ASN A 246 0.82 1.70 -3.80
C ASN A 246 -0.68 2.05 -3.62
N THR A 247 -1.23 2.86 -4.54
CA THR A 247 -2.68 3.13 -4.57
C THR A 247 -3.48 1.86 -4.88
N LYS A 248 -2.99 0.99 -5.78
CA LYS A 248 -3.64 -0.29 -6.12
C LYS A 248 -3.64 -1.23 -4.91
N LEU A 249 -2.54 -1.30 -4.17
CA LEU A 249 -2.48 -2.06 -2.92
C LEU A 249 -3.54 -1.55 -1.93
N CYS A 250 -3.69 -0.23 -1.76
CA CYS A 250 -4.76 0.32 -0.92
C CYS A 250 -6.16 -0.13 -1.37
N TYR A 251 -6.45 -0.19 -2.68
CA TYR A 251 -7.70 -0.74 -3.21
C TYR A 251 -7.87 -2.21 -2.80
N ILE A 252 -6.88 -3.06 -3.06
CA ILE A 252 -6.94 -4.51 -2.78
C ILE A 252 -7.16 -4.78 -1.29
N LEU A 253 -6.44 -4.06 -0.43
CA LEU A 253 -6.54 -4.18 1.02
C LEU A 253 -7.86 -3.61 1.58
N SER A 254 -8.59 -2.81 0.78
CA SER A 254 -9.91 -2.28 1.14
C SER A 254 -11.06 -3.13 0.60
N LEU A 255 -10.80 -4.11 -0.26
CA LEU A 255 -11.84 -5.02 -0.75
C LEU A 255 -12.39 -5.88 0.42
N PRO A 256 -13.73 -6.06 0.51
CA PRO A 256 -14.33 -7.01 1.44
C PRO A 256 -13.74 -8.41 1.28
N SER A 257 -13.63 -9.18 2.37
CA SER A 257 -12.97 -10.49 2.34
C SER A 257 -13.64 -11.48 1.39
N GLU A 258 -14.94 -11.35 1.20
CA GLU A 258 -15.78 -12.14 0.30
C GLU A 258 -15.80 -11.63 -1.15
N HIS A 259 -15.09 -10.54 -1.47
CA HIS A 259 -15.10 -9.98 -2.83
C HIS A 259 -14.44 -10.98 -3.82
N PRO A 260 -15.15 -11.38 -4.89
CA PRO A 260 -14.74 -12.51 -5.74
C PRO A 260 -13.40 -12.28 -6.45
N ASP A 261 -13.05 -11.03 -6.78
CA ASP A 261 -11.80 -10.70 -7.45
C ASP A 261 -10.64 -10.39 -6.48
N ARG A 262 -10.83 -10.43 -5.15
CA ARG A 262 -9.81 -9.96 -4.19
C ARG A 262 -8.47 -10.71 -4.31
N GLU A 263 -8.52 -12.03 -4.42
CA GLU A 263 -7.33 -12.86 -4.62
C GLU A 263 -6.72 -12.64 -6.01
N LYS A 264 -7.55 -12.60 -7.06
CA LYS A 264 -7.11 -12.36 -8.44
C LYS A 264 -6.34 -11.03 -8.56
N GLU A 265 -6.84 -10.00 -7.89
CA GLU A 265 -6.20 -8.70 -7.81
C GLU A 265 -4.84 -8.75 -7.11
N MET A 266 -4.74 -9.45 -5.97
CA MET A 266 -3.47 -9.60 -5.25
C MET A 266 -2.44 -10.45 -6.04
N ILE A 267 -2.89 -11.52 -6.71
CA ILE A 267 -2.04 -12.34 -7.59
C ILE A 267 -1.50 -11.49 -8.73
N TYR A 268 -2.35 -10.66 -9.35
CA TYR A 268 -1.91 -9.75 -10.39
C TYR A 268 -0.92 -8.71 -9.86
N PHE A 269 -1.18 -8.14 -8.69
CA PHE A 269 -0.28 -7.20 -8.03
C PHE A 269 1.11 -7.79 -7.81
N LYS A 270 1.19 -9.02 -7.28
CA LYS A 270 2.43 -9.76 -7.09
C LYS A 270 3.16 -9.98 -8.42
N ARG A 271 2.47 -10.54 -9.43
CA ARG A 271 3.05 -10.78 -10.76
C ARG A 271 3.58 -9.49 -11.41
N PHE A 272 2.84 -8.39 -11.27
CA PHE A 272 3.26 -7.09 -11.77
C PHE A 272 4.50 -6.56 -11.03
N LEU A 273 4.57 -6.73 -9.71
CA LEU A 273 5.73 -6.37 -8.90
C LEU A 273 6.98 -7.11 -9.36
N ASP A 274 6.87 -8.44 -9.54
CA ASP A 274 8.03 -9.24 -9.94
C ASP A 274 8.53 -8.83 -11.31
N ASN A 275 7.64 -8.70 -12.30
CA ASN A 275 7.99 -8.22 -13.65
C ASN A 275 8.66 -6.83 -13.60
N ALA A 276 8.16 -5.91 -12.78
CA ALA A 276 8.74 -4.57 -12.63
C ALA A 276 10.16 -4.59 -12.02
N LEU A 277 10.51 -5.63 -11.27
CA LEU A 277 11.80 -5.84 -10.61
C LEU A 277 12.75 -6.78 -11.38
N GLU A 278 12.32 -7.30 -12.53
CA GLU A 278 13.23 -8.02 -13.44
C GLU A 278 14.24 -7.08 -14.09
N ILE A 279 15.33 -7.66 -14.60
CA ILE A 279 16.34 -6.95 -15.38
C ILE A 279 15.74 -6.54 -16.72
N ALA A 280 15.44 -5.26 -16.88
CA ALA A 280 14.80 -4.70 -18.05
C ALA A 280 15.77 -4.61 -19.25
N PRO A 281 15.29 -4.79 -20.48
CA PRO A 281 16.13 -4.74 -21.68
C PRO A 281 16.41 -3.30 -22.12
N SER A 282 17.47 -3.14 -22.91
CA SER A 282 17.79 -1.90 -23.64
C SER A 282 17.59 -0.63 -22.79
N PHE A 283 16.82 0.34 -23.30
CA PHE A 283 16.52 1.61 -22.65
C PHE A 283 15.19 1.62 -21.88
N ALA A 284 14.56 0.46 -21.67
CA ALA A 284 13.34 0.38 -20.89
C ALA A 284 13.63 0.70 -19.41
N ASP A 285 12.65 1.30 -18.72
CA ASP A 285 12.56 1.24 -17.27
C ASP A 285 12.50 -0.26 -16.84
N THR A 286 13.03 -0.72 -15.71
CA THR A 286 13.48 0.00 -14.52
C THR A 286 14.93 -0.36 -14.13
N ILE A 287 15.22 -1.63 -13.83
CA ILE A 287 16.56 -2.10 -13.39
C ILE A 287 17.37 -2.59 -14.61
N LYS A 288 18.62 -2.17 -14.74
CA LYS A 288 19.54 -2.62 -15.81
C LYS A 288 20.44 -3.79 -15.37
N PRO A 289 21.14 -4.49 -16.28
CA PRO A 289 22.02 -5.62 -15.92
C PRO A 289 23.17 -5.28 -14.95
N ASP A 290 23.59 -4.01 -14.89
CA ASP A 290 24.54 -3.44 -13.92
C ASP A 290 23.83 -2.82 -12.69
N TYR A 291 22.53 -3.07 -12.56
CA TYR A 291 21.62 -2.65 -11.50
C TYR A 291 21.44 -1.13 -11.36
N VAL A 292 21.83 -0.36 -12.37
CA VAL A 292 21.45 1.06 -12.39
C VAL A 292 19.98 1.22 -12.75
N GLY A 293 19.36 2.27 -12.21
CA GLY A 293 17.97 2.59 -12.44
C GLY A 293 17.77 3.51 -13.64
N TYR A 294 16.92 3.10 -14.58
CA TYR A 294 16.59 3.87 -15.77
C TYR A 294 15.21 4.49 -15.69
N HIS A 295 15.09 5.70 -16.22
CA HIS A 295 13.84 6.35 -16.58
C HIS A 295 14.08 7.31 -17.74
N HIS A 296 13.09 7.52 -18.62
CA HIS A 296 13.26 8.32 -19.83
C HIS A 296 14.46 7.87 -20.70
N LYS A 297 14.67 6.56 -20.82
CA LYS A 297 15.73 5.95 -21.63
C LYS A 297 17.16 6.25 -21.18
N ASN A 298 17.36 6.67 -19.93
CA ASN A 298 18.69 6.92 -19.38
C ASN A 298 18.73 6.67 -17.87
N MET A 299 19.93 6.60 -17.30
CA MET A 299 20.12 6.57 -15.86
C MET A 299 19.51 7.81 -15.22
N TYR A 300 18.70 7.60 -14.19
CA TYR A 300 18.08 8.68 -13.42
C TYR A 300 18.35 8.45 -11.92
N ALA A 301 19.48 8.94 -11.44
CA ALA A 301 20.03 8.56 -10.14
C ALA A 301 19.36 9.27 -8.95
N ASN A 302 18.57 10.33 -9.19
CA ASN A 302 17.93 11.14 -8.14
C ASN A 302 16.42 11.25 -8.16
N ALA A 303 15.78 10.59 -9.12
CA ALA A 303 14.34 10.55 -9.20
C ALA A 303 13.93 9.30 -9.98
N TYR A 304 12.63 9.01 -10.00
CA TYR A 304 12.04 7.92 -10.78
C TYR A 304 12.53 6.56 -10.31
N ALA A 305 13.56 5.98 -10.93
CA ALA A 305 14.02 4.64 -10.64
C ALA A 305 14.38 4.44 -9.16
N VAL A 306 15.06 5.41 -8.55
CA VAL A 306 15.37 5.34 -7.11
C VAL A 306 14.12 5.47 -6.23
N ASN A 307 13.10 6.23 -6.67
CA ASN A 307 11.81 6.29 -5.98
C ASN A 307 11.00 5.00 -6.17
N SER A 308 11.09 4.35 -7.33
CA SER A 308 10.45 3.05 -7.53
C SER A 308 11.15 1.96 -6.72
N PHE A 309 12.47 2.01 -6.54
CA PHE A 309 13.17 1.09 -5.63
C PHE A 309 12.69 1.25 -4.20
N HIS A 310 12.51 2.49 -3.75
CA HIS A 310 11.93 2.77 -2.44
C HIS A 310 10.54 2.16 -2.28
N ALA A 311 9.66 2.42 -3.24
CA ALA A 311 8.30 1.93 -3.22
C ALA A 311 8.26 0.39 -3.27
N ALA A 312 9.08 -0.23 -4.13
CA ALA A 312 9.20 -1.67 -4.23
C ALA A 312 9.72 -2.32 -2.95
N ALA A 313 10.67 -1.69 -2.25
CA ALA A 313 11.16 -2.20 -0.96
C ALA A 313 10.05 -2.25 0.09
N ILE A 314 9.11 -1.29 0.06
CA ILE A 314 7.91 -1.33 0.90
C ILE A 314 7.02 -2.50 0.47
N TYR A 315 6.76 -2.71 -0.82
CA TYR A 315 5.90 -3.80 -1.28
C TYR A 315 6.47 -5.17 -0.91
N VAL A 316 7.77 -5.39 -1.16
CA VAL A 316 8.46 -6.63 -0.75
C VAL A 316 8.30 -6.83 0.75
N TYR A 317 8.61 -5.82 1.55
CA TYR A 317 8.48 -5.91 3.00
C TYR A 317 7.04 -6.23 3.43
N ILE A 318 6.03 -5.59 2.86
CA ILE A 318 4.62 -5.75 3.25
C ILE A 318 4.08 -7.13 2.85
N LEU A 319 4.51 -7.68 1.71
CA LEU A 319 4.08 -8.99 1.24
C LEU A 319 4.87 -10.16 1.84
N ASP A 320 6.05 -9.89 2.41
CA ASP A 320 6.92 -10.90 3.00
C ASP A 320 6.22 -11.71 4.11
N GLY A 321 6.50 -13.02 4.13
CA GLY A 321 5.88 -13.99 5.02
C GLY A 321 4.47 -14.45 4.62
N THR A 322 4.01 -14.10 3.40
CA THR A 322 2.70 -14.49 2.88
C THR A 322 2.81 -15.24 1.56
N PRO A 323 1.75 -15.92 1.07
CA PRO A 323 1.73 -16.54 -0.26
C PRO A 323 1.92 -15.56 -1.42
N TYR A 324 1.86 -14.25 -1.15
CA TYR A 324 2.03 -13.18 -2.14
C TYR A 324 3.42 -12.53 -2.08
N ALA A 325 4.37 -13.11 -1.33
CA ALA A 325 5.74 -12.62 -1.28
C ALA A 325 6.36 -12.51 -2.68
N ALA A 326 7.20 -11.49 -2.88
CA ALA A 326 7.93 -11.30 -4.11
C ALA A 326 8.91 -12.46 -4.36
N ASP A 327 9.21 -12.73 -5.63
CA ASP A 327 10.12 -13.80 -5.99
C ASP A 327 11.55 -13.51 -5.53
N ARG A 328 12.31 -14.57 -5.23
CA ARG A 328 13.71 -14.44 -4.76
C ARG A 328 14.55 -13.60 -5.72
N GLU A 329 14.38 -13.80 -7.02
CA GLU A 329 15.08 -13.04 -8.06
C GLU A 329 14.74 -11.54 -8.00
N SER A 330 13.46 -11.19 -7.83
CA SER A 330 13.01 -9.81 -7.68
C SER A 330 13.59 -9.15 -6.43
N ILE A 331 13.68 -9.89 -5.31
CA ILE A 331 14.34 -9.44 -4.08
C ILE A 331 15.85 -9.20 -4.30
N GLU A 332 16.52 -10.10 -5.01
CA GLU A 332 17.96 -10.00 -5.34
C GLU A 332 18.24 -8.81 -6.26
N ASN A 333 17.46 -8.64 -7.33
CA ASN A 333 17.59 -7.52 -8.25
C ASN A 333 17.39 -6.17 -7.55
N LEU A 334 16.35 -6.06 -6.71
CA LEU A 334 16.11 -4.85 -5.93
C LEU A 334 17.23 -4.58 -4.92
N SER A 335 17.77 -5.62 -4.27
CA SER A 335 18.89 -5.49 -3.34
C SER A 335 20.13 -4.96 -4.04
N ASN A 336 20.49 -5.54 -5.19
CA ASN A 336 21.62 -5.10 -5.98
C ASN A 336 21.41 -3.68 -6.52
N ALA A 337 20.18 -3.31 -6.92
CA ALA A 337 19.87 -1.94 -7.35
C ALA A 337 20.05 -0.90 -6.22
N LEU A 338 19.60 -1.22 -5.00
CA LEU A 338 19.82 -0.36 -3.82
C LEU A 338 21.31 -0.27 -3.45
N LEU A 339 22.06 -1.37 -3.52
CA LEU A 339 23.50 -1.38 -3.28
C LEU A 339 24.26 -0.57 -4.34
N THR A 340 23.88 -0.69 -5.61
CA THR A 340 24.44 0.12 -6.70
C THR A 340 24.10 1.59 -6.52
N ASN A 341 22.88 1.94 -6.05
CA ASN A 341 22.54 3.32 -5.67
C ASN A 341 23.48 3.90 -4.61
N ARG A 342 23.82 3.11 -3.60
CA ARG A 342 24.80 3.52 -2.59
C ARG A 342 26.18 3.78 -3.19
N ILE A 343 26.62 2.98 -4.16
CA ILE A 343 27.93 3.16 -4.81
C ILE A 343 27.99 4.52 -5.50
N TYR A 344 27.01 4.89 -6.33
CA TYR A 344 27.06 6.16 -7.05
C TYR A 344 26.59 7.38 -6.23
N ALA A 345 25.89 7.20 -5.10
CA ALA A 345 25.61 8.27 -4.14
C ALA A 345 26.76 8.54 -3.15
N GLN A 346 27.84 7.75 -3.22
CA GLN A 346 29.03 7.89 -2.38
C GLN A 346 28.67 7.94 -0.88
N LYS A 347 28.74 9.13 -0.25
CA LYS A 347 28.34 9.32 1.16
C LYS A 347 26.88 9.71 1.31
N TYR A 348 26.42 10.71 0.56
CA TYR A 348 25.05 11.24 0.61
C TYR A 348 24.57 11.76 -0.74
N ASP A 349 25.47 12.32 -1.55
CA ASP A 349 25.17 13.01 -2.80
C ASP A 349 25.64 12.24 -4.03
N ILE A 350 24.77 12.20 -5.05
CA ILE A 350 25.13 11.70 -6.39
C ILE A 350 25.89 12.76 -7.21
N PRO A 351 26.69 12.35 -8.22
CA PRO A 351 27.24 13.27 -9.21
C PRO A 351 26.14 14.00 -9.99
N ARG A 352 26.33 15.31 -10.24
CA ARG A 352 25.37 16.11 -11.02
C ARG A 352 25.14 15.57 -12.43
N SER A 353 26.13 14.90 -13.02
CA SER A 353 26.03 14.31 -14.38
C SER A 353 24.92 13.27 -14.51
N VAL A 354 24.48 12.65 -13.41
CA VAL A 354 23.43 11.59 -13.40
C VAL A 354 22.12 12.05 -12.75
N SER A 355 21.97 13.36 -12.51
CA SER A 355 20.83 13.98 -11.80
C SER A 355 19.67 14.43 -12.72
N GLY A 356 19.75 14.08 -14.00
CA GLY A 356 18.77 14.44 -15.03
C GLY A 356 18.43 15.93 -15.03
N ARG A 357 17.12 16.26 -15.02
CA ARG A 357 16.64 17.65 -15.00
C ARG A 357 16.60 18.30 -13.62
N PHE A 358 17.11 17.63 -12.57
CA PHE A 358 17.10 18.13 -11.20
C PHE A 358 18.54 18.28 -10.66
N PRO A 359 19.36 19.19 -11.23
CA PRO A 359 20.80 19.29 -10.97
C PRO A 359 21.17 19.68 -9.53
N THR A 360 20.19 19.99 -8.69
CA THR A 360 20.33 20.38 -7.29
C THR A 360 19.75 19.35 -6.32
N ASN A 361 19.02 18.34 -6.80
CA ASN A 361 18.51 17.25 -5.96
C ASN A 361 19.52 16.10 -5.97
N LEU A 362 20.46 16.11 -5.02
CA LEU A 362 21.59 15.17 -5.01
C LEU A 362 21.54 14.17 -3.85
N SER A 363 20.80 14.46 -2.79
CA SER A 363 20.81 13.74 -1.50
C SER A 363 19.94 12.47 -1.48
N THR A 364 20.06 11.67 -2.54
CA THR A 364 19.14 10.57 -2.85
C THR A 364 19.25 9.43 -1.85
N LEU A 365 20.46 9.18 -1.33
CA LEU A 365 20.67 8.10 -0.36
C LEU A 365 19.89 8.37 0.92
N VAL A 366 19.91 9.62 1.42
CA VAL A 366 19.18 10.03 2.63
C VAL A 366 17.68 9.83 2.46
N GLN A 367 17.13 10.20 1.31
CA GLN A 367 15.71 10.03 0.99
C GLN A 367 15.29 8.56 0.88
N ASN A 368 16.23 7.66 0.61
CA ASN A 368 15.97 6.24 0.40
C ASN A 368 16.37 5.34 1.57
N ILE A 369 16.93 5.87 2.67
CA ILE A 369 17.29 5.10 3.87
C ILE A 369 16.23 4.07 4.30
N PRO A 370 14.91 4.39 4.32
CA PRO A 370 13.89 3.41 4.68
C PRO A 370 13.94 2.14 3.82
N ALA A 371 14.21 2.26 2.51
CA ALA A 371 14.32 1.13 1.60
C ALA A 371 15.47 0.19 1.99
N TYR A 372 16.62 0.76 2.41
CA TYR A 372 17.76 -0.02 2.90
C TYR A 372 17.41 -0.78 4.18
N ALA A 373 16.69 -0.13 5.11
CA ALA A 373 16.28 -0.76 6.36
C ALA A 373 15.28 -1.90 6.16
N LEU A 374 14.35 -1.73 5.23
CA LEU A 374 13.32 -2.73 4.92
C LEU A 374 13.85 -3.92 4.12
N HIS A 375 14.84 -3.70 3.24
CA HIS A 375 15.19 -4.67 2.20
C HIS A 375 16.56 -5.33 2.40
N ILE A 376 17.57 -4.62 2.91
CA ILE A 376 18.94 -5.17 2.98
C ILE A 376 19.11 -6.23 4.08
N TRP A 377 18.13 -6.35 4.99
CA TRP A 377 18.13 -7.38 6.02
C TRP A 377 17.48 -8.71 5.60
N LEU A 378 16.74 -8.74 4.47
CA LEU A 378 16.07 -9.96 3.99
C LEU A 378 17.02 -11.02 3.41
N PRO A 379 18.05 -10.69 2.59
CA PRO A 379 18.96 -11.68 2.04
C PRO A 379 19.85 -12.38 3.10
N TYR A 380 20.07 -11.73 4.25
CA TYR A 380 20.90 -12.28 5.32
C TYR A 380 20.15 -13.21 6.28
N MET A 381 18.81 -13.32 6.20
CA MET A 381 18.03 -14.26 7.01
C MET A 381 17.73 -15.60 6.32
N ILE A 382 18.06 -15.75 5.03
CA ILE A 382 17.81 -17.01 4.28
C ILE A 382 19.09 -17.89 4.20
N ILE A 383 20.23 -17.42 4.72
CA ILE A 383 21.43 -18.25 4.88
C ILE A 383 21.64 -18.53 6.37
N HIS A 384 20.87 -19.48 6.93
CA HIS A 384 21.29 -20.35 8.03
C HIS A 384 20.52 -21.66 8.02
#